data_AF-A0A2P5WJM9-F1
#
_entry.id   AF-A0A2P5WJM9-F1
#
_cell.length_a   1.000
_cell.length_b   1.000
_cell.length_c   1.000
_cell.angle_alpha   90.00
_cell.angle_beta   90.00
_cell.angle_gamma   90.00
#
_symmetry.space_group_name_H-M   'P 1'
#
loop_
_entity.id
_entity.type
_entity.pdbx_description
1 polymer ?
#
loop_
_entity_poly.entity_id
_entity_poly.type
_entity_poly.pdbx_seq_one_letter_code
_entity_poly.pdbx_strand_id
1 'polypeptide(L)'
;MEGCLAVNANGKSGGLVMMWKESNKVEVQTYSSNHIDSIIKLENDNPIRFTGFYGNAIPNKRQCSWNMLRRVGQSVTEKWIIEGDFNTILDNAEKEGGRRKPSALMEDFREVVDELSMADLKTDNGWFTWVNNRDGTALVKERLDRFLMPTNDVARFPFMETKVIHQSTSDHDAIILDTEGRKPRDSHRDPRLCFKYDVCWAKDVEAKKIIKEAWQKGSKDIMGKIEMVGKKPGGGYVCE
;
A
#
# COMPACT_ATOMS: atom_id res chain seq x y z
N MET A 1 -3.76 19.97 -7.87
CA MET A 1 -2.52 19.70 -7.10
C MET A 1 -2.86 18.58 -6.14
N GLU A 2 -2.05 17.51 -6.04
CA GLU A 2 -2.33 16.40 -5.12
C GLU A 2 -2.30 16.90 -3.66
N GLY A 3 -3.15 16.31 -2.80
CA GLY A 3 -3.12 16.59 -1.37
C GLY A 3 -2.06 15.73 -0.69
N CYS A 4 -1.35 16.28 0.29
CA CYS A 4 -0.36 15.52 1.04
C CYS A 4 -0.18 16.02 2.48
N LEU A 5 0.23 15.12 3.36
CA LEU A 5 0.80 15.42 4.66
C LEU A 5 2.16 14.74 4.78
N ALA A 6 3.19 15.49 5.15
CA ALA A 6 4.51 14.97 5.44
C ALA A 6 4.88 15.24 6.91
N VAL A 7 5.31 14.19 7.60
CA VAL A 7 5.96 14.27 8.91
C VAL A 7 7.45 14.15 8.70
N ASN A 8 8.22 15.12 9.18
CA ASN A 8 9.66 15.16 8.96
C ASN A 8 10.38 13.98 9.61
N ALA A 9 11.42 13.49 8.93
CA ALA A 9 12.39 12.59 9.52
C ALA A 9 13.25 13.32 10.57
N ASN A 10 13.80 12.57 11.53
CA ASN A 10 14.82 13.08 12.42
C ASN A 10 16.19 12.55 11.98
N GLY A 11 16.96 13.40 11.30
CA GLY A 11 18.21 13.00 10.65
C GLY A 11 17.95 12.01 9.51
N LYS A 12 18.47 10.78 9.63
CA LYS A 12 18.32 9.70 8.62
C LYS A 12 17.22 8.68 8.96
N SER A 13 16.41 8.94 9.99
CA SER A 13 15.47 7.95 10.52
C SER A 13 14.05 8.52 10.64
N GLY A 14 13.08 7.67 10.33
CA GLY A 14 11.66 8.01 10.35
C GLY A 14 11.26 8.91 9.18
N GLY A 15 10.21 9.69 9.43
CA GLY A 15 9.52 10.45 8.39
C GLY A 15 8.38 9.62 7.80
N LEU A 16 7.25 10.26 7.58
CA LEU A 16 6.05 9.64 7.01
C LEU A 16 5.44 10.59 5.98
N VAL A 17 4.87 10.02 4.93
CA VAL A 17 4.12 10.79 3.95
C VAL A 17 2.81 10.08 3.67
N MET A 18 1.72 10.84 3.68
CA MET A 18 0.43 10.42 3.17
C MET A 18 0.08 11.33 2.00
N MET A 19 -0.25 10.73 0.86
CA MET A 19 -0.62 11.45 -0.37
C MET A 19 -1.98 10.98 -0.83
N TRP A 20 -2.78 11.90 -1.37
CA TRP A 20 -4.11 11.59 -1.89
C TRP A 20 -4.44 12.44 -3.11
N LYS A 21 -5.32 11.90 -3.96
CA LYS A 21 -5.87 12.62 -5.11
C LYS A 21 -6.72 13.79 -4.63
N GLU A 22 -6.68 14.89 -5.38
CA GLU A 22 -7.48 16.10 -5.11
C GLU A 22 -9.00 15.83 -5.10
N SER A 23 -9.45 14.82 -5.86
CA SER A 23 -10.85 14.37 -5.85
C SER A 23 -11.28 13.75 -4.51
N ASN A 24 -10.32 13.31 -3.68
CA ASN A 24 -10.62 12.64 -2.42
C ASN A 24 -10.65 13.67 -1.29
N LYS A 25 -11.73 13.62 -0.50
CA LYS A 25 -11.89 14.42 0.71
C LYS A 25 -11.24 13.69 1.88
N VAL A 26 -10.01 14.10 2.24
CA VAL A 26 -9.25 13.55 3.35
C VAL A 26 -9.14 14.57 4.48
N GLU A 27 -9.45 14.15 5.70
CA GLU A 27 -9.38 14.97 6.90
C GLU A 27 -8.40 14.35 7.89
N VAL A 28 -7.22 14.96 8.04
CA VAL A 28 -6.19 14.51 8.99
C VAL A 28 -6.69 14.73 10.42
N GLN A 29 -6.56 13.70 11.24
CA GLN A 29 -7.04 13.68 12.63
C GLN A 29 -5.87 13.90 13.59
N THR A 30 -4.89 13.00 13.55
CA THR A 30 -3.67 13.12 14.35
C THR A 30 -2.47 12.56 13.57
N TYR A 31 -1.27 12.97 13.94
CA TYR A 31 -0.05 12.42 13.36
C TYR A 31 1.10 12.49 14.37
N SER A 32 2.13 11.68 14.15
CA SER A 32 3.39 11.67 14.90
C SER A 32 4.51 11.12 14.03
N SER A 33 5.71 10.94 14.58
CA SER A 33 6.79 10.21 13.90
C SER A 33 6.46 8.73 13.60
N ASN A 34 5.37 8.20 14.15
CA ASN A 34 5.01 6.79 14.09
C ASN A 34 3.62 6.53 13.49
N HIS A 35 2.88 7.58 13.14
CA HIS A 35 1.60 7.41 12.45
C HIS A 35 1.12 8.68 11.75
N ILE A 36 0.25 8.50 10.76
CA ILE A 36 -0.66 9.52 10.24
C ILE A 36 -2.05 8.91 10.24
N ASP A 37 -2.98 9.54 10.93
CA ASP A 37 -4.36 9.09 11.07
C ASP A 37 -5.32 10.10 10.46
N SER A 38 -6.30 9.61 9.70
CA SER A 38 -7.14 10.42 8.83
C SER A 38 -8.53 9.81 8.63
N ILE A 39 -9.48 10.63 8.22
CA ILE A 39 -10.80 10.19 7.74
C ILE A 39 -10.88 10.48 6.24
N ILE A 40 -11.18 9.44 5.47
CA ILE A 40 -11.43 9.52 4.02
C ILE A 40 -12.94 9.51 3.81
N LYS A 41 -13.49 10.60 3.25
CA LYS A 41 -14.92 10.72 2.93
C LYS A 41 -15.17 10.18 1.52
N LEU A 42 -16.09 9.23 1.40
CA LEU A 42 -16.51 8.62 0.15
C LEU A 42 -17.79 9.29 -0.35
N GLU A 43 -17.96 9.47 -1.66
CA GLU A 43 -19.05 10.29 -2.21
C GLU A 43 -20.45 9.70 -2.04
N ASN A 44 -20.61 8.42 -1.68
CA ASN A 44 -21.90 7.78 -1.40
C ASN A 44 -21.80 6.60 -0.41
N ASP A 45 -20.81 6.60 0.47
CA ASP A 45 -20.58 5.53 1.45
C ASP A 45 -20.12 6.14 2.77
N ASN A 46 -20.20 5.35 3.85
CA ASN A 46 -19.67 5.73 5.14
C ASN A 46 -18.17 6.06 5.02
N PRO A 47 -17.68 7.08 5.73
CA PRO A 47 -16.27 7.40 5.77
C PRO A 47 -15.44 6.19 6.23
N ILE A 48 -14.17 6.20 5.83
CA ILE A 48 -13.18 5.22 6.27
C ILE A 48 -12.16 5.97 7.14
N ARG A 49 -11.93 5.48 8.36
CA ARG A 49 -10.74 5.82 9.14
C ARG A 49 -9.55 5.12 8.50
N PHE A 50 -8.51 5.88 8.14
CA PHE A 50 -7.28 5.36 7.58
C PHE A 50 -6.09 5.80 8.44
N THR A 51 -5.35 4.82 8.96
CA THR A 51 -4.15 5.04 9.77
C THR A 51 -2.94 4.44 9.08
N GLY A 52 -2.06 5.28 8.56
CA GLY A 52 -0.70 4.88 8.21
C GLY A 52 0.14 4.74 9.48
N PHE A 53 0.76 3.58 9.69
CA PHE A 53 1.44 3.18 10.90
C PHE A 53 2.91 2.85 10.62
N TYR A 54 3.79 3.34 11.49
CA TYR A 54 5.21 3.03 11.46
C TYR A 54 5.67 2.62 12.86
N GLY A 55 5.65 1.31 13.09
CA GLY A 55 6.02 0.67 14.34
C GLY A 55 7.48 0.90 14.69
N ASN A 56 7.80 0.94 15.99
CA ASN A 56 9.18 1.17 16.39
C ASN A 56 10.07 -0.05 16.05
N ALA A 57 11.15 0.15 15.31
CA ALA A 57 12.10 -0.91 15.00
C ALA A 57 12.71 -1.54 16.28
N ILE A 58 12.86 -0.77 17.35
CA ILE A 58 13.39 -1.24 18.64
C ILE A 58 12.26 -1.91 19.46
N PRO A 59 12.35 -3.23 19.75
CA PRO A 59 11.27 -3.96 20.44
C PRO A 59 10.81 -3.30 21.75
N ASN A 60 11.74 -2.89 22.60
CA ASN A 60 11.45 -2.26 23.89
C ASN A 60 10.69 -0.93 23.80
N LYS A 61 10.60 -0.32 22.62
CA LYS A 61 9.87 0.93 22.37
C LYS A 61 8.53 0.73 21.65
N ARG A 62 8.20 -0.50 21.24
CA ARG A 62 6.98 -0.80 20.49
C ARG A 62 5.71 -0.60 21.31
N GLN A 63 5.78 -0.73 22.63
CA GLN A 63 4.61 -0.50 23.50
C GLN A 63 3.99 0.90 23.31
N CYS A 64 4.81 1.91 23.03
CA CYS A 64 4.30 3.25 22.72
C CYS A 64 3.49 3.28 21.41
N SER A 65 3.94 2.54 20.39
CA SER A 65 3.25 2.39 19.10
C SER A 65 1.95 1.60 19.27
N TRP A 66 1.94 0.53 20.09
CA TRP A 66 0.75 -0.24 20.43
C TRP A 66 -0.29 0.57 21.19
N ASN A 67 0.14 1.31 22.21
CA ASN A 67 -0.75 2.19 22.96
C ASN A 67 -1.34 3.31 22.10
N MET A 68 -0.61 3.76 21.07
CA MET A 68 -1.14 4.70 20.08
C MET A 68 -2.27 4.06 19.27
N LEU A 69 -2.09 2.86 18.73
CA LEU A 69 -3.16 2.15 18.02
C LEU A 69 -4.39 1.94 18.91
N ARG A 70 -4.21 1.55 20.17
CA ARG A 70 -5.31 1.43 21.15
C ARG A 70 -6.09 2.74 21.31
N ARG A 71 -5.39 3.88 21.44
CA ARG A 71 -6.05 5.20 21.56
C ARG A 71 -6.81 5.58 20.30
N VAL A 72 -6.24 5.33 19.11
CA VAL A 72 -6.95 5.56 17.85
C VAL A 72 -8.18 4.67 17.80
N GLY A 73 -8.04 3.37 18.06
CA GLY A 73 -9.12 2.39 18.06
C GLY A 73 -10.29 2.74 18.98
N GLN A 74 -10.02 3.29 20.17
CA GLN A 74 -11.05 3.79 21.10
C GLN A 74 -11.88 4.95 20.54
N SER A 75 -11.34 5.70 19.58
CA SER A 75 -12.00 6.85 18.94
C SER A 75 -12.68 6.51 17.62
N VAL A 76 -12.41 5.33 17.05
CA VAL A 76 -12.95 4.98 15.74
C VAL A 76 -14.42 4.59 15.85
N THR A 77 -15.25 5.23 15.02
CA THR A 77 -16.67 4.87 14.85
C THR A 77 -17.00 4.44 13.42
N GLU A 78 -16.07 4.69 12.51
CA GLU A 78 -16.10 4.39 11.09
C GLU A 78 -15.55 2.99 10.80
N LYS A 79 -15.56 2.60 9.52
CA LYS A 79 -14.73 1.48 9.05
C LYS A 79 -13.27 1.84 9.27
N TRP A 80 -12.43 0.91 9.71
CA TRP A 80 -11.01 1.20 9.96
C TRP A 80 -10.07 0.39 9.09
N ILE A 81 -9.09 1.07 8.48
CA ILE A 81 -7.96 0.44 7.80
C ILE A 81 -6.68 0.98 8.45
N ILE A 82 -5.83 0.05 8.91
CA ILE A 82 -4.49 0.34 9.36
C ILE A 82 -3.52 -0.24 8.33
N GLU A 83 -2.57 0.55 7.89
CA GLU A 83 -1.57 0.17 6.88
C GLU A 83 -0.18 0.55 7.37
N GLY A 84 0.82 -0.24 7.02
CA GLY A 84 2.22 0.18 7.11
C GLY A 84 3.14 -0.87 7.71
N ASP A 85 4.34 -0.43 8.09
CA ASP A 85 5.42 -1.25 8.64
C ASP A 85 5.26 -1.40 10.16
N PHE A 86 4.94 -2.60 10.61
CA PHE A 86 4.78 -2.90 12.03
C PHE A 86 6.12 -3.20 12.72
N ASN A 87 7.20 -3.35 11.94
CA ASN A 87 8.53 -3.76 12.39
C ASN A 87 8.55 -5.11 13.13
N THR A 88 7.48 -5.90 13.04
CA THR A 88 7.33 -7.16 13.75
C THR A 88 6.48 -8.15 12.97
N ILE A 89 6.72 -9.43 13.23
CA ILE A 89 6.00 -10.55 12.63
C ILE A 89 4.97 -11.10 13.63
N LEU A 90 3.87 -11.66 13.13
CA LEU A 90 2.87 -12.37 13.94
C LEU A 90 3.28 -13.81 14.21
N ASP A 91 4.04 -14.44 13.33
CA ASP A 91 4.51 -15.81 13.52
C ASP A 91 5.87 -16.04 12.86
N ASN A 92 6.63 -17.04 13.32
CA ASN A 92 7.88 -17.41 12.67
C ASN A 92 7.69 -17.93 11.23
N ALA A 93 6.48 -18.35 10.83
CA ALA A 93 6.14 -18.63 9.43
C ALA A 93 6.20 -17.38 8.52
N GLU A 94 6.17 -16.18 9.09
CA GLU A 94 6.38 -14.90 8.39
C GLU A 94 7.86 -14.53 8.25
N LYS A 95 8.78 -15.48 8.51
CA LYS A 95 10.23 -15.28 8.46
C LYS A 95 10.92 -16.43 7.73
N GLU A 96 11.85 -16.07 6.85
CA GLU A 96 12.77 -17.00 6.18
C GLU A 96 14.22 -16.61 6.48
N GLY A 97 15.06 -17.61 6.76
CA GLY A 97 16.46 -17.42 7.09
C GLY A 97 16.74 -16.90 8.50
N GLY A 98 18.01 -16.98 8.92
CA GLY A 98 18.45 -16.56 10.25
C GLY A 98 17.85 -17.39 11.40
N ARG A 99 17.93 -16.85 12.62
CA ARG A 99 17.36 -17.49 13.81
C ARG A 99 15.88 -17.17 13.94
N ARG A 100 15.10 -18.14 14.45
CA ARG A 100 13.71 -17.92 14.86
C ARG A 100 13.62 -16.81 15.90
N LYS A 101 12.58 -15.99 15.81
CA LYS A 101 12.31 -14.96 16.82
C LYS A 101 11.68 -15.60 18.05
N PRO A 102 12.09 -15.20 19.28
CA PRO A 102 11.41 -15.59 20.51
C PRO A 102 9.93 -15.21 20.48
N SER A 103 9.06 -16.09 20.96
CA SER A 103 7.60 -15.87 20.97
C SER A 103 7.20 -14.59 21.69
N ALA A 104 7.88 -14.26 22.79
CA ALA A 104 7.63 -13.04 23.57
C ALA A 104 7.77 -11.75 22.74
N LEU A 105 8.57 -11.72 21.68
CA LEU A 105 8.68 -10.52 20.81
C LEU A 105 7.51 -10.37 19.83
N MET A 106 6.71 -11.42 19.64
CA MET A 106 5.55 -11.46 18.76
C MET A 106 4.23 -11.40 19.56
N GLU A 107 4.27 -11.79 20.83
CA GLU A 107 3.12 -11.87 21.73
C GLU A 107 2.43 -10.52 21.87
N ASP A 108 3.15 -9.46 22.21
CA ASP A 108 2.61 -8.09 22.30
C ASP A 108 1.87 -7.68 21.01
N PHE A 109 2.36 -8.11 19.84
CA PHE A 109 1.72 -7.77 18.58
C PHE A 109 0.43 -8.56 18.36
N ARG A 110 0.44 -9.86 18.68
CA ARG A 110 -0.77 -10.70 18.64
C ARG A 110 -1.84 -10.17 19.59
N GLU A 111 -1.45 -9.78 20.79
CA GLU A 111 -2.35 -9.19 21.79
C GLU A 111 -3.03 -7.93 21.24
N VAL A 112 -2.28 -7.00 20.66
CA VAL A 112 -2.88 -5.77 20.08
C VAL A 112 -3.82 -6.08 18.93
N VAL A 113 -3.48 -7.04 18.07
CA VAL A 113 -4.33 -7.46 16.95
C VAL A 113 -5.62 -8.09 17.47
N ASP A 114 -5.54 -8.95 18.49
CA ASP A 114 -6.68 -9.62 19.10
C ASP A 114 -7.59 -8.65 19.89
N GLU A 115 -6.99 -7.80 20.74
CA GLU A 115 -7.68 -6.76 21.52
C GLU A 115 -8.49 -5.81 20.63
N LEU A 116 -7.92 -5.43 19.47
CA LEU A 116 -8.59 -4.57 18.49
C LEU A 116 -9.48 -5.35 17.52
N SER A 117 -9.59 -6.67 17.67
CA SER A 117 -10.38 -7.58 16.82
C SER A 117 -10.05 -7.44 15.33
N MET A 118 -8.77 -7.29 15.03
CA MET A 118 -8.24 -7.01 13.71
C MET A 118 -7.98 -8.29 12.91
N ALA A 119 -8.42 -8.27 11.66
CA ALA A 119 -8.04 -9.24 10.64
C ALA A 119 -6.81 -8.74 9.88
N ASP A 120 -5.81 -9.60 9.74
CA ASP A 120 -4.66 -9.40 8.85
C ASP A 120 -5.07 -9.73 7.40
N LEU A 121 -5.11 -8.72 6.53
CA LEU A 121 -5.48 -8.86 5.13
C LEU A 121 -4.29 -9.40 4.33
N LYS A 122 -4.17 -10.74 4.31
CA LYS A 122 -3.11 -11.45 3.60
C LYS A 122 -3.27 -11.37 2.09
N THR A 123 -2.14 -11.36 1.39
CA THR A 123 -2.07 -11.41 -0.07
C THR A 123 -1.88 -12.85 -0.54
N ASP A 124 -2.47 -13.16 -1.69
CA ASP A 124 -2.29 -14.45 -2.37
C ASP A 124 -0.92 -14.52 -3.08
N ASN A 125 -0.30 -13.37 -3.37
CA ASN A 125 0.96 -13.26 -4.10
C ASN A 125 1.97 -12.39 -3.33
N GLY A 126 3.16 -12.96 -3.08
CA GLY A 126 4.24 -12.32 -2.31
C GLY A 126 3.99 -12.43 -0.81
N TRP A 127 4.83 -13.18 -0.09
CA TRP A 127 4.65 -13.43 1.34
C TRP A 127 5.50 -12.51 2.22
N PHE A 128 6.72 -12.21 1.80
CA PHE A 128 7.64 -11.34 2.52
C PHE A 128 7.55 -9.92 1.98
N THR A 129 7.76 -8.94 2.85
CA THR A 129 7.73 -7.52 2.48
C THR A 129 9.04 -6.82 2.80
N TRP A 130 9.97 -7.48 3.48
CA TRP A 130 11.28 -6.93 3.82
C TRP A 130 12.40 -7.96 3.59
N VAL A 131 13.57 -7.47 3.16
CA VAL A 131 14.79 -8.27 3.01
C VAL A 131 16.00 -7.54 3.57
N ASN A 132 16.92 -8.27 4.20
CA ASN A 132 18.13 -7.67 4.78
C ASN A 132 19.25 -7.33 3.76
N ASN A 133 18.99 -7.51 2.46
CA ASN A 133 19.94 -7.32 1.35
C ASN A 133 21.28 -8.05 1.51
N ARG A 134 21.27 -9.25 2.10
CA ARG A 134 22.46 -10.12 2.17
C ARG A 134 22.25 -11.38 1.34
N ASP A 135 23.35 -11.99 0.91
CA ASP A 135 23.33 -13.18 0.07
C ASP A 135 23.47 -14.49 0.85
N GLY A 136 23.10 -15.58 0.19
CA GLY A 136 23.33 -16.95 0.65
C GLY A 136 22.69 -17.25 2.01
N THR A 137 23.45 -17.89 2.90
CA THR A 137 22.95 -18.28 4.23
C THR A 137 22.70 -17.11 5.18
N ALA A 138 23.16 -15.90 4.81
CA ALA A 138 22.92 -14.68 5.57
C ALA A 138 21.65 -13.93 5.12
N LEU A 139 21.03 -14.35 4.00
CA LEU A 139 19.77 -13.81 3.51
C LEU A 139 18.66 -14.04 4.55
N VAL A 140 17.95 -12.96 4.85
CA VAL A 140 16.79 -12.99 5.74
C VAL A 140 15.66 -12.21 5.09
N LYS A 141 14.46 -12.79 5.12
CA LYS A 141 13.22 -12.15 4.68
C LYS A 141 12.18 -12.19 5.79
N GLU A 142 11.40 -11.13 5.93
CA GLU A 142 10.32 -11.02 6.92
C GLU A 142 9.08 -10.34 6.29
N ARG A 143 7.90 -10.63 6.83
CA ARG A 143 6.66 -9.90 6.51
C ARG A 143 6.40 -8.86 7.59
N LEU A 144 6.82 -7.62 7.35
CA LEU A 144 6.73 -6.53 8.32
C LEU A 144 5.57 -5.57 8.01
N ASP A 145 5.23 -5.45 6.74
CA ASP A 145 4.22 -4.54 6.21
C ASP A 145 2.89 -5.28 6.03
N ARG A 146 1.79 -4.68 6.48
CA ARG A 146 0.47 -5.30 6.35
C ARG A 146 -0.67 -4.29 6.39
N PHE A 147 -1.83 -4.74 5.91
CA PHE A 147 -3.11 -4.11 6.14
C PHE A 147 -3.84 -4.84 7.26
N LEU A 148 -4.29 -4.12 8.27
CA LEU A 148 -5.21 -4.61 9.30
C LEU A 148 -6.57 -3.92 9.15
N MET A 149 -7.63 -4.68 9.36
CA MET A 149 -9.02 -4.18 9.31
C MET A 149 -9.84 -4.87 10.39
N PRO A 150 -10.78 -4.19 11.08
CA PRO A 150 -11.69 -4.86 12.01
C PRO A 150 -12.39 -6.03 11.32
N THR A 151 -12.47 -7.16 12.01
CA THR A 151 -13.03 -8.40 11.44
C THR A 151 -14.47 -8.21 10.93
N ASN A 152 -15.25 -7.35 11.59
CA ASN A 152 -16.62 -7.03 11.19
C ASN A 152 -16.71 -6.18 9.90
N ASP A 153 -15.66 -5.44 9.56
CA ASP A 153 -15.63 -4.61 8.34
C ASP A 153 -15.19 -5.38 7.10
N VAL A 154 -14.47 -6.50 7.27
CA VAL A 154 -13.99 -7.35 6.16
C VAL A 154 -15.12 -7.73 5.20
N ALA A 155 -16.28 -8.14 5.73
CA ALA A 155 -17.43 -8.53 4.93
C ALA A 155 -18.03 -7.39 4.09
N ARG A 156 -17.71 -6.13 4.41
CA ARG A 156 -18.18 -4.94 3.70
C ARG A 156 -17.34 -4.62 2.47
N PHE A 157 -16.21 -5.32 2.29
CA PHE A 157 -15.35 -5.24 1.11
C PHE A 157 -15.23 -6.61 0.42
N PRO A 158 -16.34 -7.18 -0.11
CA PRO A 158 -16.38 -8.56 -0.58
C PRO A 158 -15.48 -8.86 -1.78
N PHE A 159 -15.00 -7.83 -2.47
CA PHE A 159 -14.16 -7.95 -3.66
C PHE A 159 -12.74 -7.44 -3.43
N MET A 160 -12.37 -7.12 -2.19
CA MET A 160 -11.05 -6.56 -1.94
C MET A 160 -9.93 -7.53 -2.33
N GLU A 161 -8.82 -6.97 -2.76
CA GLU A 161 -7.62 -7.72 -3.12
C GLU A 161 -6.39 -6.99 -2.57
N THR A 162 -5.45 -7.76 -2.03
CA THR A 162 -4.14 -7.24 -1.62
C THR A 162 -3.05 -7.79 -2.52
N LYS A 163 -1.98 -7.01 -2.72
CA LYS A 163 -0.82 -7.38 -3.54
C LYS A 163 0.46 -6.86 -2.93
N VAL A 164 1.54 -7.61 -3.08
CA VAL A 164 2.91 -7.15 -2.84
C VAL A 164 3.56 -6.82 -4.18
N ILE A 165 4.23 -5.67 -4.27
CA ILE A 165 4.92 -5.18 -5.45
C ILE A 165 6.39 -4.99 -5.12
N HIS A 166 7.23 -5.79 -5.79
CA HIS A 166 8.66 -5.75 -5.59
C HIS A 166 9.26 -4.37 -5.88
N GLN A 167 10.12 -3.89 -4.98
CA GLN A 167 10.82 -2.61 -5.13
C GLN A 167 12.32 -2.84 -5.32
N SER A 168 12.89 -2.33 -6.40
CA SER A 168 14.33 -2.52 -6.70
C SER A 168 15.27 -1.60 -5.91
N THR A 169 14.75 -0.55 -5.29
CA THR A 169 15.53 0.51 -4.62
C THR A 169 15.24 0.60 -3.13
N SER A 170 14.51 -0.36 -2.58
CA SER A 170 14.06 -0.41 -1.19
C SER A 170 14.32 -1.82 -0.66
N ASP A 171 14.66 -1.92 0.62
CA ASP A 171 14.67 -3.19 1.33
C ASP A 171 13.27 -3.67 1.71
N HIS A 172 12.27 -2.79 1.58
CA HIS A 172 10.85 -3.11 1.64
C HIS A 172 10.19 -3.18 0.26
N ASP A 173 9.29 -4.14 0.08
CA ASP A 173 8.35 -4.19 -1.03
C ASP A 173 7.08 -3.39 -0.71
N ALA A 174 6.46 -2.78 -1.73
CA ALA A 174 5.25 -2.01 -1.53
C ALA A 174 4.03 -2.94 -1.43
N ILE A 175 3.08 -2.61 -0.55
CA ILE A 175 1.80 -3.32 -0.44
C ILE A 175 0.66 -2.47 -1.01
N ILE A 176 -0.29 -3.11 -1.68
CA ILE A 176 -1.47 -2.47 -2.23
C ILE A 176 -2.72 -3.15 -1.68
N LEU A 177 -3.69 -2.35 -1.28
CA LEU A 177 -5.06 -2.76 -1.01
C LEU A 177 -5.99 -2.12 -2.05
N ASP A 178 -6.64 -2.96 -2.84
CA ASP A 178 -7.71 -2.56 -3.75
C ASP A 178 -9.04 -2.96 -3.10
N THR A 179 -9.83 -1.99 -2.64
CA THR A 179 -11.13 -2.23 -1.99
C THR A 179 -12.24 -2.60 -2.97
N GLU A 180 -12.02 -2.44 -4.27
CA GLU A 180 -12.96 -2.78 -5.33
C GLU A 180 -12.55 -4.03 -6.14
N GLY A 181 -11.27 -4.37 -6.10
CA GLY A 181 -10.62 -5.56 -6.64
C GLY A 181 -11.39 -6.29 -7.75
N ARG A 182 -11.88 -7.50 -7.44
CA ARG A 182 -12.52 -8.41 -8.42
C ARG A 182 -14.04 -8.22 -8.51
N LYS A 183 -14.55 -6.99 -8.37
CA LYS A 183 -15.95 -6.70 -8.69
C LYS A 183 -16.27 -7.30 -10.06
N PRO A 184 -17.35 -8.12 -10.19
CA PRO A 184 -17.84 -8.52 -11.50
C PRO A 184 -18.03 -7.25 -12.32
N ARG A 185 -17.27 -7.09 -13.39
CA ARG A 185 -17.31 -5.85 -14.15
C ARG A 185 -18.71 -5.69 -14.74
N ASP A 186 -19.38 -4.57 -14.47
CA ASP A 186 -20.64 -4.19 -15.15
C ASP A 186 -20.46 -4.06 -16.68
N SER A 187 -19.20 -4.00 -17.15
CA SER A 187 -18.87 -4.13 -18.57
C SER A 187 -17.60 -4.95 -18.74
N HIS A 188 -17.62 -5.92 -19.66
CA HIS A 188 -16.44 -6.63 -20.16
C HIS A 188 -15.46 -5.65 -20.84
N ARG A 189 -14.78 -4.78 -20.09
CA ARG A 189 -13.47 -4.29 -20.56
C ARG A 189 -12.53 -5.47 -20.43
N ASP A 190 -11.94 -5.89 -21.53
CA ASP A 190 -10.86 -6.87 -21.50
C ASP A 190 -9.62 -6.19 -20.91
N PRO A 191 -8.93 -6.74 -19.90
CA PRO A 191 -7.69 -6.17 -19.36
C PRO A 191 -6.61 -5.91 -20.42
N ARG A 192 -6.65 -6.64 -21.56
CA ARG A 192 -5.79 -6.40 -22.75
C ARG A 192 -6.12 -5.09 -23.48
N LEU A 193 -7.30 -4.51 -23.23
CA LEU A 193 -7.75 -3.24 -23.81
C LEU A 193 -7.43 -2.03 -22.92
N CYS A 194 -6.84 -2.24 -21.73
CA CYS A 194 -6.29 -1.14 -20.94
C CYS A 194 -4.91 -0.77 -21.49
N PHE A 195 -4.73 0.51 -21.83
CA PHE A 195 -3.43 1.02 -22.23
C PHE A 195 -2.42 0.83 -21.08
N LYS A 196 -1.28 0.20 -21.38
CA LYS A 196 -0.15 0.05 -20.47
C LYS A 196 1.08 0.65 -21.14
N TYR A 197 1.83 1.42 -20.36
CA TYR A 197 3.12 1.93 -20.79
C TYR A 197 4.22 1.00 -20.29
N ASP A 198 5.13 0.61 -21.18
CA ASP A 198 6.33 -0.15 -20.84
C ASP A 198 7.56 0.78 -20.83
N VAL A 199 8.49 0.56 -19.90
CA VAL A 199 9.73 1.33 -19.80
C VAL A 199 10.56 1.23 -21.09
N CYS A 200 10.47 0.13 -21.86
CA CYS A 200 11.16 0.03 -23.15
C CYS A 200 10.71 1.11 -24.16
N TRP A 201 9.46 1.60 -24.05
CA TRP A 201 8.93 2.67 -24.91
C TRP A 201 9.62 4.03 -24.67
N ALA A 202 10.25 4.22 -23.51
CA ALA A 202 11.03 5.42 -23.22
C ALA A 202 12.26 5.55 -24.12
N LYS A 203 12.70 4.45 -24.73
CA LYS A 203 13.85 4.40 -25.63
C LYS A 203 13.43 4.30 -27.10
N ASP A 204 12.22 3.83 -27.37
CA ASP A 204 11.67 3.70 -28.72
C ASP A 204 11.34 5.06 -29.36
N VAL A 205 11.88 5.28 -30.56
CA VAL A 205 11.76 6.55 -31.30
C VAL A 205 10.35 6.75 -31.85
N GLU A 206 9.68 5.67 -32.26
CA GLU A 206 8.33 5.72 -32.83
C GLU A 206 7.28 5.91 -31.73
N ALA A 207 7.45 5.24 -30.57
CA ALA A 207 6.61 5.45 -29.39
C ALA A 207 6.65 6.92 -28.93
N LYS A 208 7.84 7.53 -28.88
CA LYS A 208 8.01 8.96 -28.55
C LYS A 208 7.26 9.86 -29.53
N LYS A 209 7.34 9.57 -30.82
CA LYS A 209 6.64 10.33 -31.87
C LYS A 209 5.12 10.20 -31.70
N ILE A 210 4.62 8.98 -31.49
CA ILE A 210 3.20 8.70 -31.25
C ILE A 210 2.66 9.49 -30.05
N ILE A 211 3.38 9.47 -28.92
CA ILE A 211 3.01 10.18 -27.69
C ILE A 211 3.02 11.69 -27.92
N LYS A 212 4.08 12.22 -28.55
CA LYS A 212 4.23 13.65 -28.83
C LYS A 212 3.10 14.16 -29.71
N GLU A 213 2.75 13.44 -30.77
CA GLU A 213 1.63 13.78 -31.65
C GLU A 213 0.29 13.75 -30.90
N ALA A 214 0.05 12.75 -30.04
CA ALA A 214 -1.16 12.69 -29.24
C ALA A 214 -1.25 13.87 -28.27
N TRP A 215 -0.13 14.31 -27.70
CA TRP A 215 -0.09 15.43 -26.76
C TRP A 215 -0.27 16.80 -27.41
N GLN A 216 0.08 16.93 -28.68
CA GLN A 216 -0.02 18.16 -29.48
C GLN A 216 -1.37 18.30 -30.22
N LYS A 217 -2.17 17.23 -30.32
CA LYS A 217 -3.41 17.22 -31.11
C LYS A 217 -4.64 17.55 -30.26
N GLY A 218 -5.07 18.82 -30.32
CA GLY A 218 -6.36 19.30 -29.81
C GLY A 218 -6.51 19.35 -28.27
N SER A 219 -7.60 19.93 -27.79
CA SER A 219 -7.90 20.17 -26.37
C SER A 219 -8.57 18.97 -25.67
N LYS A 220 -8.12 17.74 -25.95
CA LYS A 220 -8.57 16.60 -25.15
C LYS A 220 -7.95 16.64 -23.76
N ASP A 221 -8.72 16.19 -22.78
CA ASP A 221 -8.20 15.91 -21.45
C ASP A 221 -7.15 14.78 -21.49
N ILE A 222 -6.48 14.58 -20.37
CA ILE A 222 -5.37 13.61 -20.26
C ILE A 222 -5.85 12.20 -20.64
N MET A 223 -7.08 11.82 -20.25
CA MET A 223 -7.64 10.51 -20.56
C MET A 223 -7.89 10.32 -22.07
N GLY A 224 -8.43 11.33 -22.74
CA GLY A 224 -8.63 11.31 -24.18
C GLY A 224 -7.30 11.24 -24.96
N LYS A 225 -6.22 11.79 -24.41
CA LYS A 225 -4.87 11.67 -25.00
C LYS A 225 -4.28 10.27 -24.81
N ILE A 226 -4.44 9.67 -23.63
CA ILE A 226 -3.98 8.30 -23.35
C ILE A 226 -4.69 7.28 -24.27
N GLU A 227 -6.00 7.42 -24.48
CA GLU A 227 -6.73 6.56 -25.43
C GLU A 227 -6.19 6.68 -26.87
N MET A 228 -5.77 7.87 -27.28
CA MET A 228 -5.22 8.08 -28.62
C MET A 228 -3.88 7.38 -28.80
N VAL A 229 -3.04 7.36 -27.76
CA VAL A 229 -1.78 6.62 -27.77
C VAL A 229 -2.07 5.12 -27.86
N GLY A 230 -3.03 4.61 -27.08
CA GLY A 230 -3.39 3.18 -27.07
C GLY A 230 -4.07 2.65 -28.34
N LYS A 231 -4.66 3.52 -29.17
CA LYS A 231 -5.34 3.12 -30.43
C LYS A 231 -4.42 3.11 -31.66
N LYS A 232 -3.19 3.63 -31.57
CA LYS A 232 -2.26 3.65 -32.71
C LYS A 232 -1.57 2.29 -32.87
N PRO A 233 -1.36 1.81 -34.11
CA PRO A 233 -0.76 0.51 -34.39
C PRO A 233 0.69 0.52 -33.89
N GLY A 234 0.93 -0.15 -32.77
CA GLY A 234 2.17 -0.13 -32.01
C GLY A 234 2.01 -0.62 -30.56
N GLY A 235 0.78 -0.67 -30.04
CA GLY A 235 0.48 -1.24 -28.71
C GLY A 235 0.69 -2.75 -28.55
N GLY A 236 1.24 -3.43 -29.55
CA GLY A 236 1.50 -4.87 -29.57
C GLY A 236 2.98 -5.25 -29.63
N TYR A 237 3.91 -4.31 -29.41
CA TYR A 237 5.32 -4.68 -29.31
C TYR A 237 5.58 -5.38 -27.98
N VAL A 238 5.77 -6.70 -28.04
CA VAL A 238 6.48 -7.46 -27.02
C VAL A 238 7.95 -7.11 -27.20
N CYS A 239 8.52 -6.35 -26.25
CA CYS A 239 9.95 -6.21 -26.12
C CYS A 239 10.48 -7.57 -25.59
N GLU A 240 11.33 -8.26 -26.36
CA GLU A 240 12.18 -9.34 -25.81
C GLU A 240 13.17 -8.78 -24.77
#